data_AF-A0A7C2XZT0-F1
#
_entry.id   AF-A0A7C2XZT0-F1
#
_cell.length_a   1.000
_cell.length_b   1.000
_cell.length_c   1.000
_cell.angle_alpha   90.00
_cell.angle_beta   90.00
_cell.angle_gamma   90.00
#
_symmetry.space_group_name_H-M   'P 1'
#
loop_
_entity.id
_entity.type
_entity.pdbx_description
1 polymer ?
#
loop_
_entity_poly.entity_id
_entity_poly.type
_entity_poly.pdbx_seq_one_letter_code
_entity_poly.pdbx_strand_id
1 'polypeptide(L)'
;MQKIMRIKLNLGLARIQKEAGERRDFLPNKQKAATVFMEDLLHELFVTHFGEPVEAVTPLKGGGSDRKLFRLRHAQRSVIGVTNSDRQENLAFLGFSKHFRRAGLPVPEI
;
A
#
# COMPACT_ATOMS: atom_id res chain seq x y z
N MET A 1 -4.67 19.70 -16.14
CA MET A 1 -4.05 18.82 -15.12
C MET A 1 -4.65 17.40 -15.03
N GLN A 2 -5.81 17.09 -15.63
CA GLN A 2 -6.43 15.74 -15.56
C GLN A 2 -5.80 14.66 -16.48
N LYS A 3 -4.84 15.02 -17.37
CA LYS A 3 -4.31 14.10 -18.39
C LYS A 3 -3.23 13.14 -17.84
N ILE A 4 -2.52 13.51 -16.77
CA ILE A 4 -1.39 12.74 -16.22
C ILE A 4 -1.89 11.59 -15.32
N MET A 5 -2.95 11.79 -14.55
CA MET A 5 -3.52 10.76 -13.67
C MET A 5 -4.12 9.58 -14.45
N ARG A 6 -4.67 9.85 -15.65
CA ARG A 6 -5.24 8.82 -16.55
C ARG A 6 -4.16 7.94 -17.20
N ILE A 7 -2.92 8.45 -17.33
CA ILE A 7 -1.79 7.70 -17.90
C ILE A 7 -1.22 6.71 -16.88
N LYS A 8 -1.14 7.08 -15.59
CA LYS A 8 -0.67 6.16 -14.53
C LYS A 8 -1.64 5.00 -14.27
N LEU A 9 -2.95 5.24 -14.31
CA LEU A 9 -3.95 4.17 -14.18
C LEU A 9 -3.88 3.17 -15.36
N ASN A 10 -3.62 3.67 -16.57
CA ASN A 10 -3.41 2.83 -17.75
C ASN A 10 -2.10 2.04 -17.71
N LEU A 11 -1.05 2.52 -17.04
CA LEU A 11 0.22 1.79 -16.93
C LEU A 11 0.10 0.55 -16.04
N GLY A 12 -0.62 0.63 -14.92
CA GLY A 12 -0.91 -0.53 -14.06
C GLY A 12 -1.79 -1.55 -14.74
N LEU A 13 -2.85 -1.10 -15.43
CA LEU A 13 -3.72 -1.95 -16.24
C LEU A 13 -3.00 -2.60 -17.44
N ALA A 14 -2.09 -1.87 -18.10
CA ALA A 14 -1.30 -2.40 -19.20
C ALA A 14 -0.27 -3.43 -18.74
N ARG A 15 0.29 -3.30 -17.52
CA ARG A 15 1.18 -4.31 -16.94
C ARG A 15 0.43 -5.62 -16.67
N ILE A 16 -0.77 -5.52 -16.10
CA ILE A 16 -1.66 -6.67 -15.89
C ILE A 16 -2.05 -7.32 -17.23
N GLN A 17 -2.35 -6.54 -18.27
CA GLN A 17 -2.71 -7.07 -19.59
C GLN A 17 -1.53 -7.68 -20.35
N LYS A 18 -0.32 -7.12 -20.22
CA LYS A 18 0.89 -7.65 -20.87
C LYS A 18 1.34 -8.96 -20.23
N GLU A 19 1.16 -9.13 -18.92
CA GLU A 19 1.41 -10.39 -18.20
C GLU A 19 0.29 -11.44 -18.45
N ALA A 20 -0.96 -11.00 -18.68
CA ALA A 20 -2.08 -11.87 -19.01
C ALA A 20 -2.08 -12.39 -20.46
N GLY A 21 -1.36 -11.73 -21.37
CA GLY A 21 -1.31 -12.10 -22.79
C GLY A 21 -0.55 -13.38 -23.11
N GLU A 22 0.31 -13.86 -22.20
CA GLU A 22 1.24 -14.98 -22.46
C GLU A 22 0.93 -16.25 -21.65
N ARG A 23 -0.02 -16.19 -20.69
CA ARG A 23 -0.50 -17.37 -19.96
C ARG A 23 -2.01 -17.33 -19.83
N ARG A 24 -2.70 -18.04 -20.74
CA ARG A 24 -4.17 -18.14 -20.80
C ARG A 24 -4.83 -18.81 -19.58
N ASP A 25 -4.05 -19.23 -18.57
CA ASP A 25 -4.54 -20.05 -17.44
C ASP A 25 -4.47 -19.36 -16.07
N PHE A 26 -4.08 -18.07 -15.99
CA PHE A 26 -3.95 -17.36 -14.72
C PHE A 26 -4.92 -16.18 -14.61
N LEU A 27 -6.20 -16.47 -14.37
CA LEU A 27 -7.06 -15.50 -13.71
C LEU A 27 -6.71 -15.50 -12.22
N PRO A 28 -6.09 -14.44 -11.66
CA PRO A 28 -5.78 -14.41 -10.24
C PRO A 28 -7.09 -14.46 -9.44
N ASN A 29 -7.14 -15.34 -8.43
CA ASN A 29 -8.23 -15.31 -7.45
C ASN A 29 -8.36 -13.87 -6.89
N LYS A 30 -9.59 -13.43 -6.63
CA LYS A 30 -9.94 -12.15 -5.98
C LYS A 30 -9.01 -11.79 -4.81
N GLN A 31 -8.60 -12.78 -4.01
CA GLN A 31 -7.67 -12.56 -2.88
C GLN A 31 -6.25 -12.16 -3.32
N LYS A 32 -5.73 -12.80 -4.38
CA LYS A 32 -4.41 -12.49 -4.95
C LYS A 32 -4.44 -11.15 -5.68
N ALA A 33 -5.48 -10.90 -6.47
CA ALA A 33 -5.69 -9.63 -7.14
C ALA A 33 -5.77 -8.47 -6.13
N ALA A 34 -6.60 -8.60 -5.08
CA ALA A 34 -6.72 -7.57 -4.04
C ALA A 34 -5.41 -7.32 -3.29
N THR A 35 -4.56 -8.34 -3.12
CA THR A 35 -3.26 -8.18 -2.46
C THR A 35 -2.29 -7.40 -3.36
N VAL A 36 -2.23 -7.73 -4.66
CA VAL A 36 -1.42 -7.00 -5.64
C VAL A 36 -1.84 -5.53 -5.73
N PHE A 37 -3.15 -5.25 -5.82
CA PHE A 37 -3.66 -3.87 -5.84
C PHE A 37 -3.32 -3.08 -4.57
N MET A 38 -3.34 -3.72 -3.40
CA MET A 38 -3.02 -3.05 -2.13
C MET A 38 -1.53 -2.77 -1.98
N GLU A 39 -0.68 -3.64 -2.51
CA GLU A 39 0.76 -3.40 -2.61
C GLU A 39 1.05 -2.21 -3.54
N ASP A 40 0.38 -2.13 -4.69
CA ASP A 40 0.50 -1.00 -5.62
C ASP A 40 0.14 0.34 -4.96
N LEU A 41 -0.91 0.38 -4.12
CA LEU A 41 -1.28 1.57 -3.35
C LEU A 41 -0.19 1.99 -2.37
N LEU A 42 0.46 1.05 -1.69
CA LEU A 42 1.56 1.37 -0.78
C LEU A 42 2.80 1.88 -1.53
N HIS A 43 3.08 1.33 -2.73
CA HIS A 43 4.11 1.86 -3.61
C HIS A 43 3.85 3.31 -4.02
N GLU A 44 2.62 3.61 -4.46
CA GLU A 44 2.23 4.98 -4.86
C GLU A 44 2.31 5.95 -3.67
N LEU A 45 1.83 5.53 -2.50
CA LEU A 45 1.89 6.34 -1.29
C LEU A 45 3.34 6.65 -0.88
N PHE A 46 4.23 5.66 -0.92
CA PHE A 46 5.64 5.84 -0.61
C PHE A 46 6.29 6.86 -1.55
N VAL A 47 6.10 6.72 -2.86
CA VAL A 47 6.64 7.64 -3.87
C VAL A 47 6.07 9.04 -3.69
N THR A 48 4.76 9.15 -3.42
CA THR A 48 4.11 10.45 -3.24
C THR A 48 4.62 11.18 -1.99
N HIS A 49 4.90 10.43 -0.91
CA HIS A 49 5.30 11.01 0.36
C HIS A 49 6.82 11.30 0.42
N PHE A 50 7.67 10.43 -0.12
CA PHE A 50 9.13 10.58 -0.03
C PHE A 50 9.80 11.06 -1.33
N GLY A 51 9.10 11.03 -2.47
CA GLY A 51 9.69 11.35 -3.78
C GLY A 51 10.64 10.29 -4.33
N GLU A 52 10.72 9.13 -3.66
CA GLU A 52 11.66 8.04 -3.96
C GLU A 52 10.91 6.75 -4.32
N PRO A 53 11.46 5.88 -5.18
CA PRO A 53 10.86 4.58 -5.46
C PRO A 53 11.05 3.60 -4.30
N VAL A 54 10.13 2.66 -4.14
CA VAL A 54 10.33 1.53 -3.21
C VAL A 54 11.29 0.51 -3.86
N GLU A 55 12.31 0.09 -3.14
CA GLU A 55 13.27 -0.94 -3.59
C GLU A 55 12.88 -2.34 -3.12
N ALA A 56 12.28 -2.46 -1.95
CA ALA A 56 11.84 -3.74 -1.40
C ALA A 56 10.56 -3.61 -0.58
N VAL A 57 9.67 -4.58 -0.76
CA VAL A 57 8.47 -4.79 0.05
C VAL A 57 8.55 -6.15 0.71
N THR A 58 8.31 -6.22 2.01
CA THR A 58 8.29 -7.49 2.75
C THR A 58 7.03 -7.57 3.60
N PRO A 59 6.14 -8.56 3.38
CA PRO A 59 4.98 -8.75 4.25
C PRO A 59 5.43 -9.08 5.68
N LEU A 60 4.74 -8.52 6.65
CA LEU A 60 4.97 -8.77 8.07
C LEU A 60 3.79 -9.56 8.64
N LYS A 61 4.09 -10.46 9.59
CA LYS A 61 3.05 -11.22 10.29
C LYS A 61 2.19 -10.26 11.11
N GLY A 62 0.88 -10.25 10.85
CA GLY A 62 -0.09 -9.50 11.65
C GLY A 62 -0.27 -10.12 13.04
N GLY A 63 -0.57 -9.26 14.03
CA GLY A 63 -0.67 -9.62 15.45
C GLY A 63 -2.10 -9.62 16.00
N GLY A 64 -3.10 -9.99 15.19
CA GLY A 64 -4.49 -10.18 15.65
C GLY A 64 -5.54 -9.21 15.07
N SER A 65 -5.24 -8.51 13.98
CA SER A 65 -6.25 -7.77 13.20
C SER A 65 -6.25 -8.19 11.74
N ASP A 66 -7.29 -7.79 11.00
CA ASP A 66 -7.40 -8.01 9.55
C ASP A 66 -6.44 -7.13 8.72
N ARG A 67 -5.67 -6.27 9.39
CA ARG A 67 -4.68 -5.40 8.75
C ARG A 67 -3.53 -6.21 8.21
N LYS A 68 -3.18 -5.96 6.95
CA LYS A 68 -1.95 -6.48 6.34
C LYS A 68 -0.85 -5.44 6.53
N LEU A 69 0.26 -5.88 7.11
CA LEU A 69 1.42 -5.04 7.37
C LEU A 69 2.53 -5.40 6.38
N PHE A 70 3.24 -4.37 5.93
CA PHE A 70 4.35 -4.48 4.99
C PHE A 70 5.49 -3.61 5.47
N ARG A 71 6.72 -4.06 5.25
CA ARG A 71 7.91 -3.21 5.36
C ARG A 71 8.29 -2.73 3.98
N LEU A 72 8.37 -1.41 3.80
CA LEU A 72 8.85 -0.78 2.58
C LEU A 72 10.24 -0.18 2.84
N ARG A 73 11.15 -0.37 1.91
CA ARG A 73 12.53 0.12 2.01
C ARG A 73 12.97 0.86 0.75
N HIS A 74 13.77 1.89 0.95
CA HIS A 74 14.57 2.56 -0.07
C HIS A 74 15.86 3.06 0.57
N ALA A 75 17.02 2.60 0.11
CA ALA A 75 18.32 2.91 0.69
C ALA A 75 18.33 2.71 2.23
N GLN A 76 18.53 3.79 3.00
CA GLN A 76 18.55 3.75 4.48
C GLN A 76 17.16 3.94 5.12
N ARG A 77 16.12 4.21 4.33
CA ARG A 77 14.76 4.44 4.81
C ARG A 77 14.00 3.14 4.93
N SER A 78 13.34 2.95 6.07
CA SER A 78 12.48 1.80 6.35
C SER A 78 11.20 2.29 7.00
N VAL A 79 10.05 1.98 6.40
CA VAL A 79 8.72 2.35 6.91
C VAL A 79 7.80 1.14 6.96
N ILE A 80 6.74 1.25 7.76
CA ILE A 80 5.67 0.26 7.83
C ILE A 80 4.47 0.77 7.02
N GLY A 81 4.14 0.05 5.96
CA GLY A 81 2.88 0.21 5.24
C GLY A 81 1.81 -0.68 5.85
N VAL A 82 0.58 -0.16 5.93
CA VAL A 82 -0.57 -0.88 6.49
C VAL A 82 -1.74 -0.73 5.54
N THR A 83 -2.38 -1.85 5.19
CA THR A 83 -3.60 -1.86 4.38
C THR A 83 -4.72 -2.55 5.14
N ASN A 84 -5.91 -1.97 5.08
CA ASN A 84 -7.12 -2.55 5.66
C ASN A 84 -8.32 -2.19 4.77
N SER A 85 -9.20 -3.15 4.52
CA SER A 85 -10.44 -2.91 3.77
C SER A 85 -11.50 -2.18 4.60
N ASP A 86 -11.43 -2.23 5.94
CA ASP A 86 -12.38 -1.53 6.81
C ASP A 86 -12.03 -0.03 6.91
N ARG A 87 -12.85 0.81 6.27
CA ARG A 87 -12.70 2.27 6.29
C ARG A 87 -12.94 2.87 7.68
N GLN A 88 -13.86 2.33 8.47
CA GLN A 88 -14.15 2.86 9.80
C GLN A 88 -12.99 2.59 10.75
N GLU A 89 -12.41 1.38 10.69
CA GLU A 89 -11.21 1.06 11.47
C GLU A 89 -10.03 1.96 11.07
N ASN A 90 -9.84 2.22 9.76
CA ASN A 90 -8.80 3.13 9.28
C ASN A 90 -8.97 4.55 9.82
N LEU A 91 -10.19 5.10 9.79
CA LEU A 91 -10.48 6.43 10.33
C LEU A 91 -10.25 6.49 11.86
N ALA A 92 -10.69 5.45 12.57
CA ALA A 92 -10.47 5.33 14.01
C ALA A 92 -8.97 5.29 14.34
N PHE A 93 -8.19 4.49 13.61
CA PHE A 93 -6.74 4.40 13.78
C PHE A 93 -6.03 5.75 13.60
N LEU A 94 -6.39 6.51 12.56
CA LEU A 94 -5.88 7.86 12.33
C LEU A 94 -6.30 8.82 13.46
N GLY A 95 -7.54 8.74 13.93
CA GLY A 95 -8.06 9.53 15.03
C GLY A 95 -7.28 9.28 16.34
N PHE A 96 -7.14 8.01 16.74
CA PHE A 96 -6.40 7.62 17.93
C PHE A 96 -4.93 8.01 17.85
N SER A 97 -4.28 7.77 16.72
CA SER A 97 -2.85 8.11 16.55
C SER A 97 -2.62 9.61 16.69
N LYS A 98 -3.47 10.45 16.09
CA LYS A 98 -3.42 11.91 16.25
C LYS A 98 -3.68 12.33 17.70
N HIS A 99 -4.66 11.72 18.36
CA HIS A 99 -4.98 12.01 19.75
C HIS A 99 -3.81 11.66 20.68
N PHE A 100 -3.25 10.46 20.58
CA PHE A 100 -2.13 10.01 21.39
C PHE A 100 -0.86 10.83 21.15
N ARG A 101 -0.58 11.22 19.89
CA ARG A 101 0.52 12.13 19.57
C ARG A 101 0.33 13.49 20.25
N ARG A 102 -0.88 14.05 20.21
CA ARG A 102 -1.21 15.33 20.90
C ARG A 102 -1.11 15.22 22.41
N ALA A 103 -1.37 14.04 22.97
CA ALA A 103 -1.20 13.76 24.40
C ALA A 103 0.27 13.51 24.80
N GLY A 104 1.22 13.59 23.87
CA GLY A 104 2.65 13.37 24.15
C GLY A 104 3.05 11.90 24.31
N LEU A 105 2.19 10.96 23.91
CA LEU A 105 2.51 9.53 23.96
C LEU A 105 3.46 9.14 22.82
N PRO A 106 4.37 8.17 23.05
CA PRO A 106 5.33 7.71 22.04
C PRO A 106 4.62 6.83 21.01
N VAL A 107 3.95 7.47 20.04
CA VAL A 107 3.33 6.81 18.89
C VAL A 107 4.10 7.10 17.62
N PRO A 108 4.10 6.18 16.64
CA PRO A 108 4.68 6.45 15.32
C PRO A 108 4.03 7.67 14.66
N GLU A 109 4.82 8.38 13.88
CA GLU A 109 4.30 9.36 12.92
C GLU A 109 3.56 8.63 11.79
N ILE A 110 2.39 9.17 11.42
CA ILE A 110 1.53 8.69 10.34
C ILE A 110 1.26 9.84 9.39
#